data_AF-A0A971TIY2-F1
#
_entry.id   AF-A0A971TIY2-F1
#
_cell.length_a   1.000
_cell.length_b   1.000
_cell.length_c   1.000
_cell.angle_alpha   90.00
_cell.angle_beta   90.00
_cell.angle_gamma   90.00
#
_symmetry.space_group_name_H-M   'P 1'
#
loop_
_entity.id
_entity.type
_entity.pdbx_description
1 polymer ?
#
loop_
_entity_poly.entity_id
_entity_poly.type
_entity_poly.pdbx_seq_one_letter_code
_entity_poly.pdbx_strand_id
1 'polypeptide(L)'
;MASGKVLRLVTFGDSITDYRQETRVYSVQIEERLNRSGVRAQVFNAGVPGNNTDQAMARFSRDVLEFHPHLVSMMFGTNDAAIDVWADQTEPRVPVDVYVRNLAAMIGALRERGTQVVLLTPPPMVMTEQLRELYGKPPYTDHGFNFMVDRYIERLGRLAAECGAGLVDVNRAFCDAAGGDEAKLLALLPDGMHAGQTGHDLIAETLFGYLAEHHDLAALADRSPVAIGRLDPERVGHGNGQVELTFDSPQPFDRCQVRFKPHVCEGETRRFGAWRDVTTSIREDRTSVRLSCPGSSGHYRIQLRTLDASGITAIGQIDWVPFENAPSSR
;
A
#
# COMPACT_ATOMS: atom_id res chain seq x y z
N MET A 1 14.01 -18.46 -18.03
CA MET A 1 14.57 -17.46 -17.07
C MET A 1 13.39 -16.96 -16.25
N ALA A 2 13.29 -17.11 -14.92
CA ALA A 2 14.31 -16.90 -13.89
C ALA A 2 14.07 -17.79 -12.64
N SER A 3 15.10 -18.52 -12.17
CA SER A 3 15.04 -19.47 -11.04
C SER A 3 15.56 -18.92 -9.70
N GLY A 4 15.70 -17.60 -9.57
CA GLY A 4 16.16 -16.94 -8.34
C GLY A 4 15.06 -16.84 -7.28
N LYS A 5 15.43 -16.91 -6.00
CA LYS A 5 14.56 -16.61 -4.86
C LYS A 5 13.97 -15.21 -4.98
N VAL A 6 12.74 -14.98 -4.53
CA VAL A 6 12.11 -13.65 -4.53
C VAL A 6 11.52 -13.32 -3.17
N LEU A 7 11.85 -12.14 -2.65
CA LEU A 7 11.24 -11.57 -1.46
C LEU A 7 9.89 -10.93 -1.81
N ARG A 8 8.79 -11.53 -1.34
CA ARG A 8 7.45 -10.91 -1.32
C ARG A 8 7.26 -10.04 -0.08
N LEU A 9 7.02 -8.76 -0.31
CA LEU A 9 6.68 -7.75 0.69
C LEU A 9 5.29 -7.20 0.42
N VAL A 10 4.42 -7.09 1.42
CA VAL A 10 3.15 -6.34 1.31
C VAL A 10 3.27 -5.05 2.12
N THR A 11 3.02 -3.90 1.49
CA THR A 11 2.84 -2.62 2.19
C THR A 11 1.35 -2.39 2.43
N PHE A 12 0.89 -2.50 3.67
CA PHE A 12 -0.51 -2.46 4.05
C PHE A 12 -0.81 -1.17 4.82
N GLY A 13 -1.76 -0.38 4.32
CA GLY A 13 -2.03 0.92 4.95
C GLY A 13 -3.19 1.66 4.34
N ASP A 14 -3.24 2.95 4.60
CA ASP A 14 -4.27 3.88 4.17
C ASP A 14 -3.87 4.69 2.92
N SER A 15 -4.31 5.96 2.84
CA SER A 15 -3.99 6.88 1.75
C SER A 15 -2.50 7.23 1.64
N ILE A 16 -1.72 7.12 2.71
CA ILE A 16 -0.28 7.39 2.68
C ILE A 16 0.47 6.20 2.08
N THR A 17 -0.10 4.99 2.18
CA THR A 17 0.43 3.82 1.49
C THR A 17 0.01 3.76 0.04
N ASP A 18 -1.19 4.25 -0.27
CA ASP A 18 -1.75 4.16 -1.60
C ASP A 18 -1.11 5.11 -2.62
N TYR A 19 -1.27 4.81 -3.92
CA TYR A 19 -0.76 5.70 -4.97
C TYR A 19 -1.50 7.03 -4.98
N ARG A 20 -0.71 8.09 -5.13
CA ARG A 20 -1.19 9.42 -5.48
C ARG A 20 -0.62 9.81 -6.84
N GLN A 21 -1.41 10.56 -7.60
CA GLN A 21 -0.95 11.07 -8.90
C GLN A 21 0.35 11.85 -8.72
N GLU A 22 1.25 11.70 -9.69
CA GLU A 22 2.51 12.44 -9.79
C GLU A 22 3.50 12.20 -8.62
N THR A 23 3.16 11.31 -7.68
CA THR A 23 4.01 10.98 -6.54
C THR A 23 4.45 9.53 -6.62
N ARG A 24 5.76 9.33 -6.61
CA ARG A 24 6.36 8.00 -6.55
C ARG A 24 6.34 7.51 -5.11
N VAL A 25 5.31 6.76 -4.76
CA VAL A 25 5.04 6.32 -3.39
C VAL A 25 6.07 5.31 -2.86
N TYR A 26 6.20 5.27 -1.53
CA TYR A 26 7.25 4.52 -0.84
C TYR A 26 7.26 3.01 -1.16
N SER A 27 6.11 2.43 -1.52
CA SER A 27 6.03 1.00 -1.91
C SER A 27 6.78 0.70 -3.22
N VAL A 28 6.78 1.63 -4.18
CA VAL A 28 7.57 1.49 -5.41
C VAL A 28 9.05 1.69 -5.09
N GLN A 29 9.33 2.67 -4.23
CA GLN A 29 10.69 3.00 -3.84
C GLN A 29 11.38 1.87 -3.09
N ILE A 30 10.68 1.20 -2.17
CA ILE A 30 11.24 0.10 -1.40
C ILE A 30 11.53 -1.10 -2.30
N GLU A 31 10.66 -1.40 -3.28
CA GLU A 31 10.93 -2.46 -4.27
C GLU A 31 12.22 -2.20 -5.04
N GLU A 32 12.39 -1.00 -5.56
CA GLU A 32 13.60 -0.64 -6.30
C GLU A 32 14.85 -0.64 -5.43
N ARG A 33 14.77 -0.15 -4.19
CA ARG A 33 15.90 -0.13 -3.26
C ARG A 33 16.36 -1.55 -2.93
N LEU A 34 15.42 -2.46 -2.66
CA LEU A 34 15.70 -3.88 -2.45
C LEU A 34 16.34 -4.53 -3.69
N ASN A 35 15.77 -4.31 -4.87
CA ASN A 35 16.31 -4.86 -6.11
C ASN A 35 17.71 -4.30 -6.43
N ARG A 36 17.94 -3.00 -6.22
CA ARG A 36 19.28 -2.37 -6.38
C ARG A 36 20.29 -2.89 -5.37
N SER A 37 19.87 -3.32 -4.17
CA SER A 37 20.75 -3.94 -3.18
C SER A 37 21.02 -5.42 -3.44
N GLY A 38 20.55 -5.98 -4.57
CA GLY A 38 20.73 -7.38 -4.96
C GLY A 38 19.70 -8.34 -4.34
N VAL A 39 18.74 -7.85 -3.57
CA VAL A 39 17.61 -8.64 -3.06
C VAL A 39 16.50 -8.58 -4.09
N ARG A 40 16.32 -9.65 -4.87
CA ARG A 40 15.21 -9.73 -5.81
C ARG A 40 13.90 -9.67 -5.02
N ALA A 41 13.15 -8.59 -5.16
CA ALA A 41 11.95 -8.32 -4.39
C ALA A 41 10.76 -7.99 -5.29
N GLN A 42 9.58 -8.33 -4.80
CA GLN A 42 8.31 -7.82 -5.29
C GLN A 42 7.50 -7.27 -4.13
N VAL A 43 6.99 -6.06 -4.32
CA VAL A 43 6.24 -5.30 -3.33
C VAL A 43 4.79 -5.13 -3.80
N PHE A 44 3.87 -5.61 -2.99
CA PHE A 44 2.44 -5.48 -3.23
C PHE A 44 1.90 -4.31 -2.40
N ASN A 45 1.43 -3.28 -3.08
CA ASN A 45 0.79 -2.14 -2.43
C ASN A 45 -0.67 -2.44 -2.12
N ALA A 46 -0.98 -2.56 -0.83
CA ALA A 46 -2.30 -2.76 -0.27
C ALA A 46 -2.83 -1.52 0.48
N GLY A 47 -2.45 -0.32 0.02
CA GLY A 47 -3.00 0.97 0.45
C GLY A 47 -4.43 1.19 -0.04
N VAL A 48 -5.28 1.74 0.83
CA VAL A 48 -6.65 2.17 0.49
C VAL A 48 -6.95 3.51 1.18
N PRO A 49 -7.33 4.58 0.45
CA PRO A 49 -7.49 5.89 1.06
C PRO A 49 -8.60 5.91 2.10
N GLY A 50 -8.34 6.62 3.21
CA GLY A 50 -9.28 6.78 4.31
C GLY A 50 -9.50 5.52 5.15
N ASN A 51 -8.83 4.39 4.86
CA ASN A 51 -8.98 3.19 5.66
C ASN A 51 -8.40 3.35 7.06
N ASN A 52 -9.19 2.91 8.04
CA ASN A 52 -8.76 2.66 9.42
C ASN A 52 -8.57 1.15 9.64
N THR A 53 -8.16 0.74 10.84
CA THR A 53 -7.87 -0.67 11.15
C THR A 53 -9.10 -1.58 11.16
N ASP A 54 -10.31 -1.09 11.43
CA ASP A 54 -11.54 -1.90 11.30
C ASP A 54 -11.78 -2.29 9.83
N GLN A 55 -11.63 -1.34 8.93
CA GLN A 55 -11.73 -1.58 7.49
C GLN A 55 -10.56 -2.43 6.97
N ALA A 56 -9.36 -2.26 7.56
CA ALA A 56 -8.20 -3.09 7.27
C ALA A 56 -8.47 -4.57 7.63
N MET A 57 -9.05 -4.85 8.80
CA MET A 57 -9.43 -6.21 9.22
C MET A 57 -10.36 -6.89 8.20
N ALA A 58 -11.37 -6.16 7.70
CA ALA A 58 -12.33 -6.69 6.74
C ALA A 58 -11.71 -7.12 5.40
N ARG A 59 -10.54 -6.56 5.04
CA ARG A 59 -9.82 -6.87 3.80
C ARG A 59 -8.50 -7.61 4.00
N PHE A 60 -8.10 -7.88 5.24
CA PHE A 60 -6.78 -8.37 5.59
C PHE A 60 -6.43 -9.71 4.93
N SER A 61 -7.33 -10.69 4.96
CA SER A 61 -7.11 -11.99 4.30
C SER A 61 -6.85 -11.80 2.81
N ARG A 62 -7.67 -10.97 2.17
CA ARG A 62 -7.68 -10.75 0.73
C ARG A 62 -6.47 -9.97 0.25
N ASP A 63 -6.13 -8.89 0.97
CA ASP A 63 -5.13 -7.91 0.54
C ASP A 63 -3.73 -8.22 1.08
N VAL A 64 -3.61 -9.13 2.05
CA VAL A 64 -2.33 -9.49 2.70
C VAL A 64 -2.10 -11.00 2.70
N LEU A 65 -2.95 -11.79 3.37
CA LEU A 65 -2.64 -13.21 3.62
C LEU A 65 -2.54 -14.04 2.33
N GLU A 66 -3.41 -13.79 1.36
CA GLU A 66 -3.41 -14.50 0.07
C GLU A 66 -2.13 -14.27 -0.74
N PHE A 67 -1.36 -13.21 -0.45
CA PHE A 67 -0.08 -12.93 -1.11
C PHE A 67 1.09 -13.76 -0.58
N HIS A 68 0.87 -14.57 0.46
CA HIS A 68 1.91 -15.36 1.13
C HIS A 68 3.21 -14.55 1.39
N PRO A 69 3.09 -13.37 2.03
CA PRO A 69 4.23 -12.47 2.20
C PRO A 69 5.27 -13.06 3.15
N HIS A 70 6.55 -12.79 2.89
CA HIS A 70 7.60 -13.03 3.88
C HIS A 70 7.68 -11.87 4.87
N LEU A 71 7.34 -10.66 4.40
CA LEU A 71 7.34 -9.46 5.20
C LEU A 71 6.10 -8.62 4.91
N VAL A 72 5.51 -8.05 5.97
CA VAL A 72 4.44 -7.06 5.86
C VAL A 72 4.84 -5.80 6.63
N SER A 73 4.77 -4.66 5.95
CA SER A 73 4.85 -3.37 6.62
C SER A 73 3.44 -2.80 6.81
N MET A 74 3.07 -2.40 8.01
CA MET A 74 1.73 -1.85 8.31
C MET A 74 1.81 -0.39 8.77
N MET A 75 1.14 0.52 8.06
CA MET A 75 1.06 1.94 8.42
C MET A 75 -0.40 2.40 8.51
N PHE A 76 -0.89 2.52 9.75
CA PHE A 76 -2.23 2.98 10.11
C PHE A 76 -2.15 3.81 11.39
N GLY A 77 -3.18 4.59 11.67
CA GLY A 77 -3.26 5.41 12.87
C GLY A 77 -3.80 6.81 12.59
N THR A 78 -3.49 7.41 11.44
CA THR A 78 -4.00 8.73 11.06
C THR A 78 -5.52 8.75 11.00
N ASN A 79 -6.11 7.81 10.25
CA ASN A 79 -7.57 7.72 10.13
C ASN A 79 -8.23 7.16 11.39
N ASP A 80 -7.57 6.25 12.11
CA ASP A 80 -8.08 5.68 13.36
C ASP A 80 -8.21 6.75 14.46
N ALA A 81 -7.21 7.60 14.59
CA ALA A 81 -7.11 8.64 15.62
C ALA A 81 -7.93 9.91 15.30
N ALA A 82 -8.38 10.08 14.06
CA ALA A 82 -9.15 11.24 13.64
C ALA A 82 -10.49 11.32 14.39
N ILE A 83 -10.83 12.51 14.87
CA ILE A 83 -12.11 12.89 15.44
C ILE A 83 -12.75 13.85 14.45
N ASP A 84 -13.86 13.47 13.84
CA ASP A 84 -14.54 14.29 12.82
C ASP A 84 -15.35 15.42 13.46
N VAL A 85 -14.67 16.39 14.07
CA VAL A 85 -15.27 17.55 14.76
C VAL A 85 -16.07 18.48 13.84
N TRP A 86 -15.81 18.42 12.53
CA TRP A 86 -16.63 19.08 11.51
C TRP A 86 -18.01 18.41 11.34
N ALA A 87 -18.15 17.15 11.78
CA ALA A 87 -19.38 16.37 11.80
C ALA A 87 -19.88 16.10 13.24
N ASP A 88 -19.53 17.01 14.17
CA ASP A 88 -19.92 16.98 15.58
C ASP A 88 -19.57 15.66 16.32
N GLN A 89 -18.54 14.95 15.85
CA GLN A 89 -18.04 13.76 16.54
C GLN A 89 -17.11 14.15 17.69
N THR A 90 -17.18 13.40 18.80
CA THR A 90 -16.35 13.63 20.00
C THR A 90 -15.34 12.51 20.25
N GLU A 91 -15.46 11.40 19.53
CA GLU A 91 -14.64 10.20 19.69
C GLU A 91 -13.82 9.93 18.42
N PRO A 92 -12.66 9.27 18.53
CA PRO A 92 -11.89 8.85 17.37
C PRO A 92 -12.68 7.84 16.52
N ARG A 93 -12.45 7.84 15.20
CA ARG A 93 -13.09 6.90 14.26
C ARG A 93 -12.89 5.44 14.65
N VAL A 94 -11.76 5.09 15.27
CA VAL A 94 -11.52 3.78 15.87
C VAL A 94 -10.88 3.97 17.24
N PRO A 95 -11.52 3.61 18.37
CA PRO A 95 -10.93 3.76 19.70
C PRO A 95 -9.57 3.06 19.82
N VAL A 96 -8.64 3.65 20.58
CA VAL A 96 -7.24 3.20 20.62
C VAL A 96 -7.06 1.73 21.04
N ASP A 97 -7.91 1.22 21.93
CA ASP A 97 -7.84 -0.19 22.33
C ASP A 97 -8.38 -1.14 21.23
N VAL A 98 -9.30 -0.68 20.40
CA VAL A 98 -9.77 -1.40 19.21
C VAL A 98 -8.66 -1.42 18.15
N TYR A 99 -8.02 -0.27 17.91
CA TYR A 99 -6.85 -0.16 17.04
C TYR A 99 -5.74 -1.16 17.42
N VAL A 100 -5.35 -1.19 18.70
CA VAL A 100 -4.34 -2.12 19.22
C VAL A 100 -4.80 -3.57 19.03
N ARG A 101 -6.05 -3.89 19.35
CA ARG A 101 -6.59 -5.25 19.19
C ARG A 101 -6.59 -5.70 17.73
N ASN A 102 -6.97 -4.83 16.81
CA ASN A 102 -6.98 -5.12 15.37
C ASN A 102 -5.57 -5.39 14.86
N LEU A 103 -4.61 -4.53 15.18
CA LEU A 103 -3.21 -4.74 14.81
C LEU A 103 -2.63 -6.01 15.44
N ALA A 104 -2.90 -6.27 16.72
CA ALA A 104 -2.46 -7.49 17.41
C ALA A 104 -2.99 -8.76 16.72
N ALA A 105 -4.27 -8.77 16.33
CA ALA A 105 -4.87 -9.88 15.60
C ALA A 105 -4.19 -10.12 14.24
N MET A 106 -3.92 -9.06 13.48
CA MET A 106 -3.21 -9.16 12.20
C MET A 106 -1.77 -9.64 12.38
N ILE A 107 -1.06 -9.13 13.39
CA ILE A 107 0.31 -9.56 13.73
C ILE A 107 0.32 -11.05 14.09
N GLY A 108 -0.62 -11.51 14.92
CA GLY A 108 -0.75 -12.91 15.31
C GLY A 108 -0.93 -13.83 14.08
N ALA A 109 -1.89 -13.50 13.23
CA ALA A 109 -2.19 -14.27 12.02
C ALA A 109 -1.01 -14.33 11.01
N LEU A 110 -0.19 -13.27 10.92
CA LEU A 110 1.01 -13.26 10.08
C LEU A 110 2.10 -14.15 10.65
N ARG A 111 2.30 -14.12 11.96
CA ARG A 111 3.34 -14.91 12.63
C ARG A 111 3.07 -16.39 12.65
N GLU A 112 1.81 -16.79 12.80
CA GLU A 112 1.38 -18.19 12.63
C GLU A 112 1.79 -18.74 11.25
N ARG A 113 2.00 -17.86 10.26
CA ARG A 113 2.43 -18.19 8.89
C ARG A 113 3.92 -17.97 8.65
N GLY A 114 4.69 -17.64 9.68
CA GLY A 114 6.12 -17.34 9.58
C GLY A 114 6.44 -16.01 8.89
N THR A 115 5.45 -15.14 8.71
CA THR A 115 5.65 -13.81 8.12
C THR A 115 6.21 -12.85 9.15
N GLN A 116 7.25 -12.10 8.76
CA GLN A 116 7.80 -11.02 9.57
C GLN A 116 6.95 -9.74 9.44
N VAL A 117 6.82 -9.01 10.54
CA VAL A 117 5.95 -7.83 10.61
C VAL A 117 6.75 -6.62 11.08
N VAL A 118 6.61 -5.52 10.34
CA VAL A 118 7.16 -4.21 10.68
C VAL A 118 6.02 -3.21 10.73
N LEU A 119 5.87 -2.53 11.87
CA LEU A 119 4.89 -1.46 12.06
C LEU A 119 5.55 -0.13 11.74
N LEU A 120 4.83 0.74 11.03
CA LEU A 120 5.24 2.11 10.76
C LEU A 120 4.29 3.03 11.52
N THR A 121 4.84 3.97 12.29
CA THR A 121 4.03 5.07 12.83
C THR A 121 3.46 5.90 11.68
N PRO A 122 2.26 6.49 11.79
CA PRO A 122 1.84 7.52 10.85
C PRO A 122 2.76 8.75 10.93
N PRO A 123 2.97 9.50 9.82
CA PRO A 123 3.67 10.79 9.88
C PRO A 123 2.89 11.80 10.75
N PRO A 124 3.54 12.87 11.23
CA PRO A 124 2.83 13.97 11.89
C PRO A 124 1.92 14.69 10.88
N MET A 125 1.04 15.55 11.38
CA MET A 125 0.18 16.42 10.60
C MET A 125 0.49 17.89 10.87
N VAL A 126 0.25 18.75 9.88
CA VAL A 126 0.44 20.20 9.97
C VAL A 126 -0.91 20.89 9.75
N MET A 127 -1.25 21.86 10.60
CA MET A 127 -2.53 22.57 10.52
C MET A 127 -2.51 23.63 9.40
N THR A 128 -2.88 23.22 8.20
CA THR A 128 -3.08 24.12 7.04
C THR A 128 -4.35 24.96 7.18
N GLU A 129 -4.55 25.93 6.29
CA GLU A 129 -5.79 26.71 6.22
C GLU A 129 -7.01 25.82 5.94
N GLN A 130 -6.89 24.92 4.97
CA GLN A 130 -7.95 23.98 4.60
C GLN A 130 -8.27 23.03 5.77
N LEU A 131 -7.25 22.54 6.49
CA LEU A 131 -7.48 21.66 7.64
C LEU A 131 -8.06 22.41 8.83
N ARG A 132 -7.80 23.70 8.98
CA ARG A 132 -8.41 24.52 10.03
C ARG A 132 -9.90 24.67 9.86
N GLU A 133 -10.43 24.65 8.64
CA GLU A 133 -11.88 24.63 8.40
C GLU A 133 -12.53 23.35 8.93
N LEU A 134 -11.82 22.22 8.85
CA LEU A 134 -12.33 20.90 9.26
C LEU A 134 -12.03 20.56 10.73
N TYR A 135 -10.86 20.95 11.23
CA TYR A 135 -10.31 20.51 12.52
C TYR A 135 -9.93 21.68 13.45
N GLY A 136 -10.23 22.93 13.08
CA GLY A 136 -9.98 24.12 13.90
C GLY A 136 -10.97 24.31 15.06
N LYS A 137 -11.34 23.22 15.73
CA LYS A 137 -12.27 23.19 16.87
C LYS A 137 -11.72 22.30 17.99
N PRO A 138 -12.21 22.43 19.23
CA PRO A 138 -11.94 21.45 20.28
C PRO A 138 -12.31 20.02 19.81
N PRO A 139 -11.53 18.99 20.18
CA PRO A 139 -10.38 19.03 21.10
C PRO A 139 -9.04 19.47 20.48
N TYR A 140 -8.95 19.64 19.16
CA TYR A 140 -7.68 19.92 18.47
C TYR A 140 -7.07 21.29 18.80
N THR A 141 -7.91 22.31 19.01
CA THR A 141 -7.45 23.64 19.43
C THR A 141 -6.89 23.66 20.85
N ASP A 142 -7.36 22.74 21.70
CA ASP A 142 -7.07 22.74 23.13
C ASP A 142 -5.84 21.89 23.45
N HIS A 143 -5.62 20.82 22.67
CA HIS A 143 -4.55 19.85 22.90
C HIS A 143 -3.47 19.83 21.81
N GLY A 144 -3.66 20.60 20.72
CA GLY A 144 -2.79 20.61 19.55
C GLY A 144 -3.18 19.58 18.51
N PHE A 145 -2.87 19.81 17.23
CA PHE A 145 -3.43 19.02 16.13
C PHE A 145 -3.02 17.53 16.14
N ASN A 146 -1.81 17.21 16.62
CA ASN A 146 -1.28 15.85 16.63
C ASN A 146 -1.62 15.03 17.88
N PHE A 147 -2.27 15.62 18.90
CA PHE A 147 -2.42 14.99 20.22
C PHE A 147 -3.02 13.57 20.19
N MET A 148 -3.97 13.33 19.29
CA MET A 148 -4.57 12.00 19.12
C MET A 148 -3.65 11.04 18.38
N VAL A 149 -2.96 11.48 17.32
CA VAL A 149 -2.02 10.63 16.60
C VAL A 149 -0.86 10.23 17.50
N ASP A 150 -0.35 11.14 18.32
CA ASP A 150 0.72 10.86 19.29
C ASP A 150 0.31 9.77 20.30
N ARG A 151 -0.95 9.82 20.79
CA ARG A 151 -1.51 8.77 21.66
C ARG A 151 -1.55 7.41 20.97
N TYR A 152 -1.83 7.35 19.67
CA TYR A 152 -1.87 6.09 18.91
C TYR A 152 -0.46 5.58 18.63
N ILE A 153 0.49 6.47 18.34
CA ILE A 153 1.92 6.15 18.19
C ILE A 153 2.48 5.52 19.47
N GLU A 154 2.20 6.11 20.64
CA GLU A 154 2.62 5.56 21.93
C GLU A 154 2.11 4.12 22.11
N ARG A 155 0.83 3.88 21.80
CA ARG A 155 0.21 2.56 21.93
C ARG A 155 0.71 1.58 20.88
N LEU A 156 1.02 2.03 19.66
CA LEU A 156 1.66 1.24 18.62
C LEU A 156 3.05 0.77 19.05
N GLY A 157 3.84 1.65 19.66
CA GLY A 157 5.18 1.32 20.15
C GLY A 157 5.16 0.24 21.24
N ARG A 158 4.22 0.34 22.19
CA ARG A 158 4.00 -0.71 23.20
C ARG A 158 3.60 -2.03 22.57
N LEU A 159 2.64 -2.02 21.65
CA LEU A 159 2.20 -3.22 20.94
C LEU A 159 3.35 -3.87 20.16
N ALA A 160 4.19 -3.07 19.50
CA ALA A 160 5.35 -3.57 18.77
C ALA A 160 6.29 -4.33 19.71
N ALA A 161 6.58 -3.77 20.89
CA ALA A 161 7.43 -4.41 21.90
C ALA A 161 6.77 -5.68 22.50
N GLU A 162 5.49 -5.61 22.87
CA GLU A 162 4.72 -6.74 23.44
C GLU A 162 4.64 -7.92 22.48
N CYS A 163 4.44 -7.63 21.20
CA CYS A 163 4.47 -8.65 20.18
C CYS A 163 5.92 -9.06 19.87
N GLY A 164 6.90 -8.16 19.88
CA GLY A 164 8.20 -8.34 19.25
C GLY A 164 8.16 -8.13 17.73
N ALA A 165 7.27 -7.24 17.26
CA ALA A 165 7.22 -6.80 15.87
C ALA A 165 8.25 -5.68 15.66
N GLY A 166 8.74 -5.53 14.44
CA GLY A 166 9.60 -4.39 14.12
C GLY A 166 8.82 -3.08 14.21
N LEU A 167 9.50 -1.98 14.51
CA LEU A 167 8.90 -0.65 14.56
C LEU A 167 9.80 0.36 13.85
N VAL A 168 9.23 1.04 12.87
CA VAL A 168 9.85 2.14 12.13
C VAL A 168 9.12 3.42 12.50
N ASP A 169 9.82 4.35 13.14
CA ASP A 169 9.28 5.62 13.58
C ASP A 169 9.37 6.68 12.46
N VAL A 170 8.44 6.58 11.51
CA VAL A 170 8.27 7.57 10.44
C VAL A 170 7.92 8.94 11.00
N ASN A 171 7.17 9.01 12.10
CA ASN A 171 6.77 10.28 12.70
C ASN A 171 8.01 11.07 13.11
N ARG A 172 8.88 10.42 13.88
CA ARG A 172 10.16 10.98 14.28
C ARG A 172 11.05 11.32 13.09
N ALA A 173 11.12 10.47 12.06
CA ALA A 173 11.91 10.77 10.88
C ALA A 173 11.48 12.10 10.22
N PHE A 174 10.17 12.37 10.13
CA PHE A 174 9.64 13.63 9.61
C PHE A 174 9.96 14.81 10.52
N CYS A 175 9.77 14.65 11.83
CA CYS A 175 10.09 15.69 12.82
C CYS A 175 11.59 16.05 12.81
N ASP A 176 12.46 15.05 12.75
CA ASP A 176 13.92 15.21 12.72
C ASP A 176 14.36 15.89 11.41
N ALA A 177 13.78 15.50 10.27
CA ALA A 177 14.06 16.13 8.98
C ALA A 177 13.60 17.60 8.92
N ALA A 178 12.49 17.92 9.59
CA ALA A 178 12.01 19.29 9.72
C ALA A 178 12.84 20.12 10.71
N GLY A 179 13.41 19.49 11.74
CA GLY A 179 14.21 20.18 12.77
C GLY A 179 13.41 21.23 13.56
N GLY A 180 12.12 20.99 13.76
CA GLY A 180 11.19 21.92 14.41
C GLY A 180 10.68 23.07 13.52
N ASP A 181 11.05 23.10 12.24
CA ASP A 181 10.57 24.09 11.27
C ASP A 181 9.28 23.59 10.58
N GLU A 182 8.15 24.21 10.91
CA GLU A 182 6.84 23.85 10.36
C GLU A 182 6.77 23.99 8.83
N ALA A 183 7.48 24.95 8.23
CA ALA A 183 7.49 25.13 6.79
C ALA A 183 8.24 23.97 6.08
N LYS A 184 9.31 23.45 6.70
CA LYS A 184 9.98 22.25 6.20
C LYS A 184 9.12 21.01 6.37
N LEU A 185 8.39 20.90 7.48
CA LEU A 185 7.47 19.79 7.69
C LEU A 185 6.33 19.81 6.66
N LEU A 186 5.78 20.99 6.37
CA LEU A 186 4.77 21.19 5.34
C LEU A 186 5.31 20.87 3.94
N ALA A 187 6.60 21.11 3.66
CA ALA A 187 7.21 20.69 2.40
C ALA A 187 7.28 19.17 2.23
N LEU A 188 7.34 18.40 3.32
CA LEU A 188 7.22 16.93 3.31
C LEU A 188 5.76 16.48 3.21
N LEU A 189 4.82 17.30 3.70
CA LEU A 189 3.38 17.03 3.80
C LEU A 189 2.57 18.17 3.15
N PRO A 190 2.50 18.27 1.80
CA PRO A 190 2.01 19.49 1.13
C PRO A 190 0.57 19.90 1.46
N ASP A 191 -0.29 18.94 1.81
CA ASP A 191 -1.67 19.21 2.25
C ASP A 191 -1.84 19.17 3.78
N GLY A 192 -0.74 19.01 4.52
CA GLY A 192 -0.70 18.88 5.98
C GLY A 192 -0.95 17.47 6.51
N MET A 193 -1.28 16.48 5.67
CA MET A 193 -1.52 15.09 6.10
C MET A 193 -0.82 14.03 5.26
N HIS A 194 -0.71 14.24 3.96
CA HIS A 194 -0.19 13.25 3.01
C HIS A 194 1.21 13.63 2.55
N ALA A 195 2.09 12.65 2.53
CA ALA A 195 3.46 12.81 2.07
C ALA A 195 3.49 13.24 0.59
N GLY A 196 4.28 14.27 0.29
CA GLY A 196 4.73 14.59 -1.07
C GLY A 196 5.86 13.66 -1.49
N GLN A 197 6.49 13.93 -2.64
CA GLN A 197 7.61 13.12 -3.15
C GLN A 197 8.74 12.96 -2.12
N THR A 198 9.21 14.07 -1.54
CA THR A 198 10.27 14.07 -0.52
C THR A 198 9.87 13.36 0.76
N GLY A 199 8.60 13.47 1.18
CA GLY A 199 8.06 12.69 2.30
C GLY A 199 8.07 11.19 2.01
N HIS A 200 7.68 10.77 0.81
CA HIS A 200 7.76 9.36 0.42
C HIS A 200 9.20 8.84 0.27
N ASP A 201 10.12 9.68 -0.19
CA ASP A 201 11.55 9.36 -0.25
C ASP A 201 12.08 9.05 1.16
N LEU A 202 11.70 9.89 2.14
CA LEU A 202 12.04 9.71 3.54
C LEU A 202 11.45 8.42 4.12
N ILE A 203 10.14 8.16 3.93
CA ILE A 203 9.50 6.90 4.39
C ILE A 203 10.24 5.69 3.81
N ALA A 204 10.54 5.72 2.50
CA ALA A 204 11.20 4.62 1.83
C ALA A 204 12.63 4.40 2.33
N GLU A 205 13.37 5.48 2.58
CA GLU A 205 14.73 5.41 3.12
C GLU A 205 14.73 4.87 4.56
N THR A 206 13.86 5.38 5.43
CA THR A 206 13.76 4.92 6.83
C THR A 206 13.35 3.44 6.88
N LEU A 207 12.35 3.03 6.10
CA LEU A 207 11.95 1.63 6.03
C LEU A 207 13.07 0.75 5.46
N PHE A 208 13.72 1.17 4.37
CA PHE A 208 14.81 0.39 3.78
C PHE A 208 15.99 0.22 4.74
N GLY A 209 16.41 1.29 5.42
CA GLY A 209 17.49 1.26 6.41
C GLY A 209 17.18 0.26 7.53
N TYR A 210 15.98 0.34 8.09
CA TYR A 210 15.53 -0.62 9.11
C TYR A 210 15.53 -2.07 8.60
N LEU A 211 14.98 -2.30 7.40
CA LEU A 211 14.94 -3.65 6.81
C LEU A 211 16.34 -4.21 6.57
N ALA A 212 17.27 -3.39 6.08
CA ALA A 212 18.65 -3.81 5.83
C ALA A 212 19.43 -4.10 7.12
N GLU A 213 19.13 -3.39 8.21
CA GLU A 213 19.80 -3.56 9.51
C GLU A 213 19.26 -4.77 10.31
N HIS A 214 17.95 -4.99 10.28
CA HIS A 214 17.29 -5.92 11.21
C HIS A 214 16.82 -7.24 10.60
N HIS A 215 16.93 -7.41 9.28
CA HIS A 215 16.40 -8.58 8.59
C HIS A 215 17.42 -9.20 7.63
N ASP A 216 17.52 -10.54 7.65
CA ASP A 216 18.20 -11.29 6.58
C ASP A 216 17.27 -11.46 5.39
N LEU A 217 17.16 -10.40 4.59
CA LEU A 217 16.23 -10.31 3.46
C LEU A 217 16.48 -11.38 2.39
N ALA A 218 17.73 -11.83 2.23
CA ALA A 218 18.09 -12.88 1.28
C ALA A 218 17.71 -14.28 1.78
N ALA A 219 17.80 -14.52 3.10
CA ALA A 219 17.32 -15.76 3.70
C ALA A 219 15.80 -15.89 3.68
N LEU A 220 15.08 -14.78 3.87
CA LEU A 220 13.60 -14.75 3.77
C LEU A 220 13.11 -15.09 2.38
N ALA A 221 13.81 -14.65 1.34
CA ALA A 221 13.43 -14.92 -0.04
C ALA A 221 13.42 -16.43 -0.32
N ASP A 222 12.35 -16.90 -0.94
CA ASP A 222 12.15 -18.30 -1.29
C ASP A 222 11.90 -18.48 -2.79
N ARG A 223 11.81 -19.75 -3.21
CA ARG A 223 11.34 -20.12 -4.56
C ARG A 223 9.86 -20.52 -4.52
N SER A 224 9.04 -19.82 -3.73
CA SER A 224 7.63 -20.18 -3.47
C SER A 224 6.89 -20.62 -4.74
N PRO A 225 5.97 -21.60 -4.63
CA PRO A 225 5.13 -22.00 -5.74
C PRO A 225 4.25 -20.85 -6.24
N VAL A 226 3.91 -19.86 -5.39
CA VAL A 226 3.16 -18.67 -5.81
C VAL A 226 4.09 -17.79 -6.62
N ALA A 227 4.03 -18.00 -7.93
CA ALA A 227 4.94 -17.37 -8.84
C ALA A 227 4.51 -15.93 -9.14
N ILE A 228 5.47 -15.12 -9.59
CA ILE A 228 5.25 -13.71 -9.87
C ILE A 228 5.13 -13.57 -11.38
N GLY A 229 3.92 -13.37 -11.85
CA GLY A 229 3.76 -13.14 -13.29
C GLY A 229 4.01 -11.69 -13.66
N ARG A 230 4.49 -11.52 -14.89
CA ARG A 230 4.80 -10.21 -15.45
C ARG A 230 3.59 -9.70 -16.21
N LEU A 231 3.10 -8.53 -15.83
CA LEU A 231 2.19 -7.74 -16.66
C LEU A 231 3.05 -6.91 -17.61
N ASP A 232 2.88 -7.13 -18.92
CA ASP A 232 3.65 -6.42 -19.95
C ASP A 232 2.81 -5.31 -20.61
N PRO A 233 2.98 -4.04 -20.20
CA PRO A 233 2.24 -2.91 -20.76
C PRO A 233 2.71 -2.54 -22.18
N GLU A 234 3.82 -3.07 -22.69
CA GLU A 234 4.26 -2.85 -24.09
C GLU A 234 3.44 -3.69 -25.10
N ARG A 235 2.64 -4.64 -24.60
CA ARG A 235 1.70 -5.46 -25.39
C ARG A 235 0.25 -4.96 -25.29
N VAL A 236 0.06 -3.65 -25.15
CA VAL A 236 -1.26 -3.02 -25.15
C VAL A 236 -1.77 -2.89 -26.60
N GLY A 237 -2.72 -3.74 -26.97
CA GLY A 237 -3.54 -3.53 -28.15
C GLY A 237 -4.62 -2.50 -27.84
N HIS A 238 -4.73 -1.45 -28.67
CA HIS A 238 -5.87 -0.53 -28.63
C HIS A 238 -6.93 -1.01 -29.63
N GLY A 239 -8.05 -1.52 -29.13
CA GLY A 239 -9.21 -1.91 -29.96
C GLY A 239 -10.51 -1.71 -29.20
N ASN A 240 -11.49 -1.05 -29.82
CA ASN A 240 -12.86 -0.86 -29.28
C ASN A 240 -12.95 -0.30 -27.84
N GLY A 241 -12.03 0.59 -27.45
CA GLY A 241 -12.06 1.18 -26.09
C GLY A 241 -11.75 0.17 -24.98
N GLN A 242 -11.00 -0.89 -25.30
CA GLN A 242 -10.51 -1.88 -24.35
C GLN A 242 -8.98 -1.93 -24.35
N VAL A 243 -8.40 -2.27 -23.19
CA VAL A 243 -6.96 -2.41 -23.02
C VAL A 243 -6.64 -3.88 -22.85
N GLU A 244 -5.79 -4.40 -23.75
CA GLU A 244 -5.28 -5.76 -23.66
C GLU A 244 -4.00 -5.82 -22.82
N LEU A 245 -4.01 -6.60 -21.75
CA LEU A 245 -2.79 -6.90 -20.97
C LEU A 245 -2.48 -8.38 -21.06
N THR A 246 -1.20 -8.71 -21.23
CA THR A 246 -0.72 -10.09 -21.11
C THR A 246 -0.07 -10.26 -19.75
N PHE A 247 -0.56 -11.23 -18.98
CA PHE A 247 0.12 -11.72 -17.78
C PHE A 247 0.74 -13.07 -18.10
N ASP A 248 2.06 -13.16 -17.99
CA ASP A 248 2.80 -14.41 -18.15
C ASP A 248 3.01 -15.04 -16.77
N SER A 249 2.26 -16.11 -16.49
CA SER A 249 2.42 -16.97 -15.33
C SER A 249 3.64 -17.88 -15.51
N PRO A 250 4.50 -18.01 -14.48
CA PRO A 250 5.61 -18.96 -14.51
C PRO A 250 5.17 -20.44 -14.46
N GLN A 251 3.90 -20.71 -14.15
CA GLN A 251 3.32 -22.05 -14.09
C GLN A 251 2.00 -22.10 -14.86
N PRO A 252 1.65 -23.24 -15.48
CA PRO A 252 0.33 -23.46 -16.05
C PRO A 252 -0.78 -23.25 -15.02
N PHE A 253 -1.94 -22.73 -15.45
CA PHE A 253 -3.08 -22.51 -14.56
C PHE A 253 -4.42 -22.86 -15.19
N ASP A 254 -5.39 -23.16 -14.33
CA ASP A 254 -6.74 -23.51 -14.73
C ASP A 254 -7.68 -22.32 -14.85
N ARG A 255 -7.51 -21.35 -13.96
CA ARG A 255 -8.38 -20.19 -13.82
C ARG A 255 -7.56 -18.93 -13.60
N CYS A 256 -8.12 -17.81 -14.03
CA CYS A 256 -7.58 -16.49 -13.75
C CYS A 256 -8.66 -15.65 -13.08
N GLN A 257 -8.32 -14.99 -11.98
CA GLN A 257 -9.13 -13.96 -11.35
C GLN A 257 -8.39 -12.64 -11.52
N VAL A 258 -9.09 -11.67 -12.09
CA VAL A 258 -8.55 -10.34 -12.31
C VAL A 258 -9.45 -9.36 -11.63
N ARG A 259 -8.83 -8.46 -10.89
CA ARG A 259 -9.52 -7.33 -10.31
C ARG A 259 -8.87 -6.06 -10.82
N PHE A 260 -9.70 -5.15 -11.29
CA PHE A 260 -9.29 -3.79 -11.59
C PHE A 260 -9.97 -2.83 -10.63
N LYS A 261 -9.21 -1.84 -10.19
CA LYS A 261 -9.66 -0.75 -9.32
C LYS A 261 -9.48 0.54 -10.12
N PRO A 262 -10.54 1.08 -10.76
CA PRO A 262 -10.43 2.33 -11.49
C PRO A 262 -10.24 3.48 -10.51
N HIS A 263 -9.34 4.41 -10.81
CA HIS A 263 -9.37 5.73 -10.20
C HIS A 263 -10.53 6.52 -10.81
N VAL A 264 -11.62 6.69 -10.07
CA VAL A 264 -12.74 7.52 -10.48
C VAL A 264 -12.47 8.95 -10.02
N CYS A 265 -12.54 9.91 -10.93
CA CYS A 265 -12.49 11.33 -10.61
C CYS A 265 -13.91 11.84 -10.32
N GLU A 266 -14.25 12.12 -9.05
CA GLU A 266 -15.45 12.86 -8.67
C GLU A 266 -15.03 14.17 -8.00
N GLY A 267 -14.94 15.26 -8.78
CA GLY A 267 -14.37 16.52 -8.31
C GLY A 267 -12.86 16.42 -8.03
N GLU A 268 -12.38 17.07 -6.96
CA GLU A 268 -10.99 16.94 -6.48
C GLU A 268 -10.74 15.61 -5.75
N THR A 269 -11.80 14.88 -5.37
CA THR A 269 -11.68 13.62 -4.64
C THR A 269 -11.70 12.46 -5.61
N ARG A 270 -10.55 11.81 -5.81
CA ARG A 270 -10.52 10.55 -6.57
C ARG A 270 -10.82 9.38 -5.65
N ARG A 271 -11.93 8.69 -5.90
CA ARG A 271 -12.34 7.47 -5.17
C ARG A 271 -12.07 6.26 -6.02
N PHE A 272 -11.79 5.15 -5.35
CA PHE A 272 -11.63 3.89 -6.04
C PHE A 272 -12.96 3.17 -6.20
N GLY A 273 -13.21 2.66 -7.41
CA GLY A 273 -14.35 1.77 -7.66
C GLY A 273 -14.21 0.41 -6.96
N ALA A 274 -15.32 -0.33 -6.89
CA ALA A 274 -15.31 -1.72 -6.44
C ALA A 274 -14.50 -2.60 -7.40
N TRP A 275 -13.82 -3.60 -6.85
CA TRP A 275 -13.17 -4.63 -7.64
C TRP A 275 -14.19 -5.34 -8.53
N ARG A 276 -13.83 -5.56 -9.80
CA ARG A 276 -14.66 -6.25 -10.79
C ARG A 276 -13.87 -7.37 -11.44
N ASP A 277 -14.54 -8.51 -11.62
CA ASP A 277 -14.03 -9.60 -12.45
C ASP A 277 -14.16 -9.21 -13.93
N VAL A 278 -13.15 -9.52 -14.74
CA VAL A 278 -13.12 -9.21 -16.18
C VAL A 278 -13.02 -10.48 -16.99
N THR A 279 -13.53 -10.44 -18.23
CA THR A 279 -13.42 -11.56 -19.17
C THR A 279 -11.96 -11.82 -19.48
N THR A 280 -11.50 -13.02 -19.15
CA THR A 280 -10.14 -13.50 -19.40
C THR A 280 -10.16 -14.60 -20.46
N SER A 281 -9.31 -14.51 -21.49
CA SER A 281 -8.98 -15.65 -22.33
C SER A 281 -7.62 -16.21 -21.93
N ILE A 282 -7.62 -17.43 -21.42
CA ILE A 282 -6.39 -18.18 -21.12
C ILE A 282 -5.87 -18.74 -22.45
N ARG A 283 -4.58 -18.54 -22.76
CA ARG A 283 -3.99 -19.10 -23.97
C ARG A 283 -3.88 -20.62 -23.88
N GLU A 284 -3.76 -21.29 -25.03
CA GLU A 284 -3.65 -22.76 -25.10
C GLU A 284 -2.48 -23.31 -24.27
N ASP A 285 -1.37 -22.57 -24.17
CA ASP A 285 -0.22 -22.93 -23.34
C ASP A 285 -0.49 -22.87 -21.83
N ARG A 286 -1.62 -22.28 -21.42
CA ARG A 286 -2.07 -22.06 -20.04
C ARG A 286 -1.08 -21.30 -19.16
N THR A 287 -0.08 -20.67 -19.76
CA THR A 287 0.93 -19.86 -19.07
C THR A 287 0.67 -18.37 -19.24
N SER A 288 -0.27 -17.98 -20.09
CA SER A 288 -0.60 -16.57 -20.27
C SER A 288 -2.10 -16.32 -20.38
N VAL A 289 -2.50 -15.14 -19.93
CA VAL A 289 -3.89 -14.69 -19.99
C VAL A 289 -3.94 -13.30 -20.59
N ARG A 290 -4.89 -13.11 -21.51
CA ARG A 290 -5.23 -11.80 -22.07
C ARG A 290 -6.41 -11.22 -21.29
N LEU A 291 -6.22 -10.01 -20.80
CA LEU A 291 -7.21 -9.26 -20.04
C LEU A 291 -7.77 -8.16 -20.90
N SER A 292 -9.09 -8.01 -20.93
CA SER A 292 -9.72 -6.85 -21.56
C SER A 292 -10.30 -5.94 -20.47
N CYS A 293 -9.69 -4.78 -20.26
CA CYS A 293 -10.16 -3.79 -19.28
C CYS A 293 -10.96 -2.68 -19.96
N PRO A 294 -12.03 -2.14 -19.33
CA PRO A 294 -12.73 -0.96 -19.84
C PRO A 294 -11.76 0.21 -19.99
N GLY A 295 -11.65 0.78 -21.19
CA GLY A 295 -10.71 1.86 -21.52
C GLY A 295 -11.21 3.24 -21.10
N SER A 296 -11.56 3.42 -19.83
CA SER A 296 -11.74 4.79 -19.29
C SER A 296 -10.40 5.47 -19.07
N SER A 297 -10.36 6.79 -19.17
CA SER A 297 -9.24 7.60 -18.69
C SER A 297 -9.06 7.41 -17.18
N GLY A 298 -7.84 7.24 -16.70
CA GLY A 298 -7.53 7.13 -15.27
C GLY A 298 -6.49 6.08 -14.92
N HIS A 299 -5.90 6.18 -13.73
CA HIS A 299 -5.00 5.15 -13.21
C HIS A 299 -5.81 3.89 -12.82
N TYR A 300 -5.21 2.71 -12.97
CA TYR A 300 -5.79 1.42 -12.60
C TYR A 300 -4.83 0.65 -11.73
N ARG A 301 -5.32 0.11 -10.62
CA ARG A 301 -4.64 -1.03 -9.98
C ARG A 301 -5.22 -2.31 -10.54
N ILE A 302 -4.37 -3.15 -11.10
CA ILE A 302 -4.74 -4.46 -11.61
C ILE A 302 -4.04 -5.51 -10.76
N GLN A 303 -4.83 -6.29 -10.06
CA GLN A 303 -4.37 -7.48 -9.36
C GLN A 303 -4.86 -8.70 -10.12
N LEU A 304 -3.95 -9.62 -10.37
CA LEU A 304 -4.22 -10.86 -11.07
C LEU A 304 -3.78 -12.04 -10.23
N ARG A 305 -4.63 -13.06 -10.22
CA ARG A 305 -4.37 -14.34 -9.57
C ARG A 305 -4.63 -15.44 -10.55
N THR A 306 -3.68 -16.35 -10.67
CA THR A 306 -3.89 -17.60 -11.38
C THR A 306 -4.11 -18.71 -10.36
N LEU A 307 -4.98 -19.66 -10.71
CA LEU A 307 -5.40 -20.72 -9.81
C LEU A 307 -5.43 -22.06 -10.52
N ASP A 308 -5.20 -23.13 -9.76
CA ASP A 308 -5.42 -24.52 -10.13
C ASP A 308 -6.32 -25.22 -9.09
N ALA A 309 -6.39 -26.55 -9.12
CA ALA A 309 -7.14 -27.34 -8.15
C ALA A 309 -6.62 -27.24 -6.69
N SER A 310 -5.38 -26.80 -6.49
CA SER A 310 -4.72 -26.68 -5.18
C SER A 310 -4.82 -25.27 -4.58
N GLY A 311 -5.14 -24.25 -5.38
CA GLY A 311 -5.32 -22.88 -4.91
C GLY A 311 -4.66 -21.86 -5.85
N ILE A 312 -4.09 -20.80 -5.27
CA ILE A 312 -3.43 -19.73 -6.04
C ILE A 312 -2.03 -20.20 -6.47
N THR A 313 -1.74 -20.14 -7.77
CA THR A 313 -0.47 -20.56 -8.37
C THR A 313 0.45 -19.40 -8.75
N ALA A 314 -0.11 -18.22 -9.06
CA ALA A 314 0.67 -17.01 -9.29
C ALA A 314 -0.13 -15.77 -8.94
N ILE A 315 0.56 -14.73 -8.48
CA ILE A 315 -0.04 -13.41 -8.22
C ILE A 315 0.79 -12.33 -8.93
N GLY A 316 0.09 -11.41 -9.59
CA GLY A 316 0.66 -10.18 -10.11
C GLY A 316 -0.11 -8.98 -9.58
N GLN A 317 0.61 -7.89 -9.35
CA GLN A 317 0.01 -6.58 -9.21
C GLN A 317 0.75 -5.62 -10.14
N ILE A 318 0.00 -4.84 -10.92
CA ILE A 318 0.52 -3.70 -11.64
C ILE A 318 -0.39 -2.51 -11.39
N ASP A 319 0.22 -1.35 -11.24
CA ASP A 319 -0.49 -0.09 -11.30
C ASP A 319 -0.22 0.48 -12.70
N TRP A 320 -1.29 0.61 -13.49
CA TRP A 320 -1.25 0.93 -14.90
C TRP A 320 -1.96 2.26 -15.16
N VAL A 321 -1.37 3.09 -16.01
CA VAL A 321 -1.96 4.33 -16.48
C VAL A 321 -2.11 4.20 -18.00
N PRO A 322 -3.33 4.25 -18.56
CA PRO A 322 -3.51 4.45 -19.98
C PRO A 322 -2.83 5.74 -20.36
N PHE A 323 -1.93 5.69 -21.34
CA PHE A 323 -1.38 6.89 -21.95
C PHE A 323 -2.52 7.75 -22.49
N GLU A 324 -2.85 8.84 -21.79
CA GLU A 324 -3.35 10.03 -22.45
C GLU A 324 -2.12 10.73 -23.05
N ASN A 325 -2.03 10.74 -24.38
CA ASN A 325 -0.96 11.36 -25.19
C ASN A 325 0.30 10.49 -25.44
N ALA A 326 0.15 9.37 -26.15
CA ALA A 326 1.21 9.04 -27.10
C ALA A 326 1.11 10.07 -28.26
N PRO A 327 2.17 10.84 -28.60
CA PRO A 327 2.15 11.62 -29.83
C PRO A 327 1.88 10.63 -30.96
N SER A 328 0.90 10.95 -31.80
CA SER A 328 0.64 10.16 -33.00
C SER A 328 1.94 10.06 -33.78
N SER A 329 2.53 8.88 -33.82
CA SER A 329 3.66 8.60 -34.69
C SER A 329 3.17 8.79 -36.13
N ARG A 330 3.57 9.91 -36.74
CA ARG A 330 3.72 10.02 -38.19
C ARG A 330 5.15 9.64 -38.55
#